data_AF-A0A9D0IJI1-F1
#
_entry.id   AF-A0A9D0IJI1-F1
#
_cell.length_a   1.000
_cell.length_b   1.000
_cell.length_c   1.000
_cell.angle_alpha   90.00
_cell.angle_beta   90.00
_cell.angle_gamma   90.00
#
_symmetry.space_group_name_H-M   'P 1'
#
loop_
_entity.id
_entity.type
_entity.pdbx_description
1 polymer ?
#
loop_
_entity_poly.entity_id
_entity_poly.type
_entity_poly.pdbx_seq_one_letter_code
_entity_poly.pdbx_strand_id
1 'polypeptide(L)'
;RSAKESSCGCAGLYTAHAAIELYAEAFEQAGALDRLEDFASSFGADFYGLPRNEDRISLVKNPWQVPADYPLENDRLVPMRSGETIDWMVE
;
A
#
# COMPACT_ATOMS: atom_id res chain seq x y z
N ARG A 1 -1.67 -7.82 -17.05
CA ARG A 1 -0.40 -7.41 -17.69
C ARG A 1 -0.62 -6.88 -19.12
N SER A 2 -1.36 -7.62 -19.95
CA SER A 2 -1.52 -7.32 -21.39
C SER A 2 -2.10 -5.94 -21.72
N ALA A 3 -2.98 -5.38 -20.87
CA ALA A 3 -3.53 -4.04 -21.10
C ALA A 3 -2.53 -2.90 -20.79
N LYS A 4 -1.62 -3.10 -19.83
CA LYS A 4 -0.57 -2.12 -19.50
C LYS A 4 0.57 -2.13 -20.52
N GLU A 5 0.96 -3.32 -20.98
CA GLU A 5 2.01 -3.52 -21.99
C GLU A 5 1.39 -3.48 -23.41
N SER A 6 0.67 -2.40 -23.74
CA SER A 6 0.01 -2.21 -25.05
C SER A 6 0.32 -0.82 -25.63
N SER A 7 -0.01 -0.60 -26.91
CA SER A 7 0.19 0.70 -27.58
C SER A 7 -0.64 1.85 -26.99
N CYS A 8 -1.63 1.53 -26.14
CA CYS A 8 -2.41 2.46 -25.33
C CYS A 8 -2.48 1.92 -23.89
N GLY A 9 -1.33 1.88 -23.21
CA GLY A 9 -1.23 1.37 -21.84
C GLY A 9 -2.18 2.09 -20.89
N CYS A 10 -2.97 1.34 -20.12
CA CYS A 10 -3.87 1.92 -19.13
C CYS A 10 -3.11 2.53 -17.94
N ALA A 11 -3.51 3.73 -17.50
CA ALA A 11 -2.93 4.39 -16.33
C ALA A 11 -3.44 3.79 -15.01
N GLY A 12 -2.53 3.53 -14.06
CA GLY A 12 -2.85 3.09 -12.70
C GLY A 12 -1.73 2.24 -12.07
N LEU A 13 -1.59 2.28 -10.74
CA LEU A 13 -0.69 1.40 -9.97
C LEU A 13 -1.52 0.54 -9.01
N TYR A 14 -1.13 -0.72 -8.86
CA TYR A 14 -1.74 -1.61 -7.88
C TYR A 14 -0.93 -1.60 -6.59
N THR A 15 -1.45 -0.89 -5.58
CA THR A 15 -0.79 -0.69 -4.27
C THR A 15 -1.51 -1.38 -3.12
N ALA A 16 -2.74 -1.87 -3.33
CA ALA A 16 -3.57 -2.40 -2.25
C ALA A 16 -2.93 -3.56 -1.47
N HIS A 17 -2.05 -4.34 -2.10
CA HIS A 17 -1.33 -5.47 -1.50
C HIS A 17 -0.40 -5.09 -0.32
N ALA A 18 0.02 -3.83 -0.22
CA ALA A 18 0.97 -3.34 0.79
C ALA A 18 0.73 -1.85 1.11
N ALA A 19 -0.53 -1.39 1.04
CA ALA A 19 -0.83 0.03 0.98
C ALA A 19 -0.36 0.79 2.23
N ILE A 20 -0.57 0.23 3.41
CA ILE A 20 -0.22 0.88 4.67
C ILE A 20 1.29 0.80 4.94
N GLU A 21 1.94 -0.29 4.53
CA GLU A 21 3.38 -0.47 4.64
C GLU A 21 4.14 0.50 3.73
N LEU A 22 3.63 0.74 2.51
CA LEU A 22 4.17 1.74 1.58
C LEU A 22 4.05 3.16 2.15
N TYR A 23 2.96 3.48 2.86
CA TYR A 23 2.85 4.75 3.58
C TYR A 23 3.84 4.83 4.75
N ALA A 24 4.02 3.75 5.51
CA ALA A 24 4.98 3.72 6.59
C ALA A 24 6.41 4.03 6.11
N GLU A 25 6.86 3.42 5.01
CA GLU A 25 8.15 3.74 4.39
C GLU A 25 8.25 5.22 4.00
N ALA A 26 7.23 5.77 3.34
CA ALA A 26 7.24 7.16 2.89
C ALA A 26 7.29 8.16 4.05
N PHE A 27 6.50 7.94 5.11
CA PHE A 27 6.48 8.79 6.29
C PHE A 27 7.77 8.64 7.12
N GLU A 28 8.33 7.43 7.21
CA GLU A 28 9.63 7.22 7.84
C GLU A 28 10.77 7.94 7.10
N GLN A 29 10.83 7.82 5.78
CA GLN A 29 11.83 8.53 4.95
C GLN A 29 11.73 10.05 5.10
N ALA A 30 10.52 10.56 5.32
CA ALA A 30 10.28 11.98 5.60
C ALA A 30 10.55 12.38 7.06
N GLY A 31 10.91 11.44 7.94
CA GLY A 31 11.12 11.69 9.37
C GLY A 31 9.84 12.07 10.12
N ALA A 32 8.68 11.59 9.65
CA ALA A 32 7.36 12.01 10.11
C ALA A 32 6.44 10.82 10.46
N LEU A 33 7.00 9.68 10.87
CA LEU A 33 6.25 8.45 11.15
C LEU A 33 5.15 8.65 12.22
N ASP A 34 5.36 9.58 13.15
CA ASP A 34 4.39 10.03 14.15
C ASP A 34 3.08 10.59 13.56
N ARG A 35 3.09 10.98 12.29
CA ARG A 35 1.92 11.53 11.58
C ARG A 35 1.15 10.51 10.74
N LEU A 36 1.61 9.27 10.68
CA LEU A 36 1.01 8.23 9.85
C LEU A 36 -0.41 7.87 10.30
N GLU A 37 -0.65 7.75 11.62
CA GLU A 37 -1.97 7.35 12.16
C GLU A 37 -3.06 8.33 11.72
N ASP A 38 -2.82 9.64 11.88
CA ASP A 38 -3.78 10.66 11.51
C ASP A 38 -4.07 10.65 10.00
N PHE A 39 -3.03 10.50 9.18
CA PHE A 39 -3.16 10.40 7.71
C PHE A 39 -3.97 9.17 7.29
N ALA A 40 -3.67 8.00 7.87
CA ALA A 40 -4.24 6.74 7.44
C ALA A 40 -5.63 6.44 8.04
N SER A 41 -5.99 7.06 9.16
CA SER A 41 -7.20 6.66 9.92
C SER A 41 -8.11 7.81 10.37
N SER A 42 -7.59 8.99 10.71
CA SER A 42 -8.39 10.05 11.34
C SER A 42 -8.88 11.10 10.35
N PHE A 43 -7.99 11.68 9.53
CA PHE A 43 -8.34 12.82 8.68
C PHE A 43 -9.41 12.49 7.64
N GLY A 44 -9.39 11.28 7.08
CA GLY A 44 -10.44 10.82 6.17
C GLY A 44 -11.80 10.74 6.85
N ALA A 45 -11.88 10.07 8.00
CA ALA A 45 -13.13 9.93 8.76
C ALA A 45 -13.71 11.31 9.13
N ASP A 46 -12.87 12.21 9.66
CA ASP A 46 -13.28 13.56 10.02
C ASP A 46 -13.78 14.37 8.81
N PHE A 47 -13.08 14.29 7.68
CA PHE A 47 -13.44 15.00 6.45
C PHE A 47 -14.77 14.50 5.86
N TYR A 48 -15.00 13.18 5.88
CA TYR A 48 -16.22 12.57 5.35
C TYR A 48 -17.37 12.53 6.37
N GLY A 49 -17.16 12.99 7.62
CA GLY A 49 -18.17 12.96 8.67
C GLY A 49 -18.53 11.55 9.13
N LEU A 50 -17.59 10.60 9.05
CA LEU A 50 -17.75 9.22 9.47
C LEU A 50 -17.16 8.99 10.88
N PRO A 51 -17.64 7.98 11.63
CA PRO A 51 -17.01 7.57 12.87
C PRO A 51 -15.56 7.15 12.64
N ARG A 52 -14.67 7.48 13.58
CA ARG A 52 -13.29 6.97 13.56
C ARG A 52 -13.28 5.47 13.87
N ASN A 53 -12.35 4.74 13.25
CA ASN A 53 -12.17 3.32 13.54
C ASN A 53 -11.68 3.13 14.99
N GLU A 54 -12.20 2.12 15.67
CA GLU A 54 -11.75 1.73 17.02
C GLU A 54 -10.74 0.57 17.00
N ASP A 55 -10.74 -0.18 15.90
CA ASP A 55 -9.79 -1.27 15.66
C ASP A 55 -8.36 -0.74 15.48
N ARG A 56 -7.39 -1.61 15.75
CA ARG A 56 -5.96 -1.31 15.60
C ARG A 56 -5.27 -2.39 14.81
N ILE A 57 -4.29 -1.97 14.04
CA ILE A 57 -3.30 -2.83 13.39
C ILE A 57 -1.92 -2.52 13.97
N SER A 58 -1.01 -3.50 13.91
CA SER A 58 0.39 -3.29 14.29
C SER A 58 1.25 -3.29 13.05
N LEU A 59 2.09 -2.25 12.91
CA LEU A 59 3.12 -2.20 11.88
C LEU A 59 4.46 -2.50 12.53
N VAL A 60 5.13 -3.52 12.02
CA VAL A 60 6.44 -3.96 12.51
C VAL A 60 7.48 -3.80 11.42
N LYS A 61 8.70 -3.41 11.80
CA LYS A 61 9.87 -3.42 10.90
C LYS A 61 10.33 -4.85 10.68
N ASN A 62 9.64 -5.54 9.79
CA ASN A 62 9.94 -6.89 9.38
C ASN A 62 9.95 -6.96 7.85
N PRO A 63 11.14 -6.84 7.22
CA PRO A 63 11.25 -6.79 5.78
C PRO A 63 10.70 -8.04 5.10
N TRP A 64 9.97 -7.87 4.01
CA TRP A 64 9.42 -8.97 3.24
C TRP A 64 9.47 -8.73 1.73
N GLN A 65 9.45 -9.82 0.99
CA GLN A 65 9.60 -9.82 -0.46
C GLN A 65 8.22 -9.73 -1.14
N VAL A 66 8.01 -8.68 -1.94
CA VAL A 66 6.78 -8.54 -2.72
C VAL A 66 6.77 -9.56 -3.85
N PRO A 67 5.67 -10.34 -4.01
CA PRO A 67 5.51 -11.25 -5.15
C PRO A 67 5.68 -10.51 -6.49
N ALA A 68 6.28 -11.19 -7.47
CA ALA A 68 6.44 -10.62 -8.81
C ALA A 68 5.09 -10.37 -9.51
N ASP A 69 4.09 -11.20 -9.20
CA ASP A 69 2.72 -11.02 -9.67
C ASP A 69 1.70 -11.68 -8.73
N TYR A 70 0.47 -11.21 -8.84
CA TYR A 70 -0.72 -11.83 -8.24
C TYR A 70 -1.63 -12.42 -9.32
N PRO A 71 -2.28 -13.57 -9.07
CA PRO A 71 -3.22 -14.15 -10.00
C PRO A 71 -4.47 -13.28 -10.14
N LEU A 72 -4.88 -13.01 -11.38
CA LEU A 72 -6.21 -12.55 -11.76
C LEU A 72 -6.88 -13.66 -12.58
N GLU A 73 -8.21 -13.71 -12.57
CA GLU A 73 -8.99 -14.82 -13.13
C GLU A 73 -8.48 -15.30 -14.52
N ASN A 74 -8.12 -14.39 -15.42
CA ASN A 74 -7.59 -14.72 -16.75
C ASN A 74 -6.26 -13.99 -17.09
N ASP A 75 -5.56 -13.40 -16.11
CA ASP A 75 -4.32 -12.62 -16.35
C ASP A 75 -3.46 -12.61 -15.07
N ARG A 76 -2.33 -11.90 -15.12
CA ARG A 76 -1.48 -11.60 -13.96
C ARG A 76 -1.44 -10.10 -13.68
N LEU A 77 -1.49 -9.75 -12.40
CA LEU A 77 -1.36 -8.39 -11.90
C LEU A 77 0.06 -8.16 -11.41
N VAL A 78 0.78 -7.22 -12.02
CA VAL A 78 2.09 -6.79 -11.53
C VAL A 78 1.86 -5.69 -10.49
N PRO A 79 2.20 -5.92 -9.20
CA PRO A 79 2.06 -4.92 -8.16
C PRO A 79 3.12 -3.82 -8.26
N MET A 80 2.87 -2.69 -7.60
CA MET A 80 3.95 -1.76 -7.25
C MET A 80 5.00 -2.51 -6.40
N ARG A 81 6.29 -2.21 -6.56
CA ARG A 81 7.40 -2.92 -5.88
C ARG A 81 7.50 -4.41 -6.21
N SER A 82 6.98 -4.85 -7.37
CA SER A 82 7.11 -6.24 -7.85
C SER A 82 8.57 -6.75 -7.77
N GLY A 83 8.81 -7.79 -6.97
CA GLY A 83 10.14 -8.37 -6.82
C GLY A 83 11.13 -7.51 -6.02
N GLU A 84 10.65 -6.46 -5.37
CA GLU A 84 11.41 -5.65 -4.41
C GLU A 84 11.02 -6.01 -2.96
N THR A 85 11.80 -5.52 -2.00
CA THR A 85 11.53 -5.68 -0.56
C THR A 85 10.72 -4.50 -0.05
N ILE A 86 9.83 -4.71 0.92
CA ILE A 86 9.20 -3.66 1.74
C ILE A 86 9.63 -3.88 3.19
N ASP A 87 10.04 -2.81 3.89
CA ASP A 87 10.64 -2.87 5.23
C ASP A 87 9.63 -3.04 6.36
N TRP A 88 8.39 -2.62 6.13
CA TRP A 88 7.29 -2.68 7.07
C TRP A 88 6.32 -3.82 6.72
N MET A 89 5.69 -4.41 7.73
CA MET A 89 4.69 -5.46 7.59
C MET A 89 3.55 -5.20 8.60
N VAL A 90 2.30 -5.42 8.16
CA VAL A 90 1.16 -5.54 9.07
C VAL A 90 1.14 -6.92 9.73
N GLU A 91 1.00 -6.94 11.05
CA GLU A 91 0.80 -8.15 11.88
C GLU A 91 -0.68 -8.34 12.26
#